data_AF-A0AAN6L851-F1
#
_entry.id   AF-A0AAN6L851-F1
#
_cell.length_a   1.000
_cell.length_b   1.000
_cell.length_c   1.000
_cell.angle_alpha   90.00
_cell.angle_beta   90.00
_cell.angle_gamma   90.00
#
_symmetry.space_group_name_H-M   'P 1'
#
loop_
_entity.id
_entity.type
_entity.pdbx_description
1 polymer ?
#
loop_
_entity_poly.entity_id
_entity_poly.type
_entity_poly.pdbx_seq_one_letter_code
_entity_poly.pdbx_strand_id
1 'polypeptide(L)'
;MVPIREPVRRTSRSGTTRGLLEFAILDIPKPPTVTSAKGKLPEDSIDAAVIIFDWQNPASYDSVPSWWGELYIPETLPESIKSRTDGEPCPVILCGNKVDLPNRRFGPSRIRFHRENRLRYFDISVKQEVNLAKVFLHIARRVLNEQSLEMADDPNPQSFGLEIPPDSQHNDNGLTPGSPAHIQESPAIQQELNLSSLRISTLNPDSEPFTLQNLRPRIESMISRLRQIPEITIEAAEIAPPTPDSEIEQARSFANGSLPTGVEEFYRQIGAVNLHWKYNLPENDPRHIVGHIDILPITRVFGDNWQYVTWFPLPEHVVPNVDDEWRFRFRNVLPFDFFVPEACMCFLQEGVAGDGGGKQADFVAFHRFGMAVHGTRYTFVEYVERLLKSYGFFYWMEALCGGCEGSHQVEEFRKVMGGIYGGDNEEIFCP
;
A
#
# COMPACT_ATOMS: atom_id res chain seq x y z
N MET A 1 29.36 18.61 25.59
CA MET A 1 28.01 18.25 26.10
C MET A 1 27.01 19.14 25.38
N VAL A 2 26.19 18.59 24.50
CA VAL A 2 25.06 19.33 23.90
C VAL A 2 24.02 19.51 25.00
N PRO A 3 23.51 20.72 25.26
CA PRO A 3 22.50 20.93 26.30
C PRO A 3 21.26 20.10 26.00
N ILE A 4 20.75 19.44 27.03
CA ILE A 4 19.54 18.61 26.94
C ILE A 4 18.38 19.57 26.64
N ARG A 5 17.74 19.40 25.49
CA ARG A 5 16.52 20.15 25.16
C ARG A 5 15.40 19.72 26.11
N GLU A 6 14.61 20.66 26.60
CA GLU A 6 13.41 20.36 27.39
C GLU A 6 12.24 19.96 26.45
N PRO A 7 11.24 19.19 26.94
CA PRO A 7 10.06 18.87 26.15
C PRO A 7 9.30 20.14 25.70
N VAL A 8 8.90 20.20 24.42
CA VAL A 8 8.19 21.37 23.87
C VAL A 8 6.73 21.00 23.62
N ARG A 9 5.80 21.80 24.15
CA ARG A 9 4.37 21.67 23.84
C ARG A 9 4.04 22.40 22.55
N ARG A 10 3.29 21.74 21.68
CA ARG A 10 2.75 22.29 20.42
C ARG A 10 1.28 21.92 20.31
N THR A 11 0.54 22.68 19.53
CA THR A 11 -0.86 22.37 19.23
C THR A 11 -1.01 22.16 17.73
N SER A 12 -1.76 21.13 17.35
CA SER A 12 -2.21 20.89 15.98
C SER A 12 -3.73 20.79 15.98
N ARG A 13 -4.38 21.40 14.99
CA ARG A 13 -5.84 21.44 14.88
C ARG A 13 -6.25 20.84 13.54
N SER A 14 -7.26 19.97 13.59
CA SER A 14 -7.74 19.24 12.42
C SER A 14 -9.26 19.24 12.39
N GLY A 15 -9.85 19.70 11.30
CA GLY A 15 -11.28 19.52 11.05
C GLY A 15 -11.62 18.04 10.85
N THR A 16 -12.69 17.57 11.47
CA THR A 16 -13.23 16.21 11.27
C THR A 16 -14.74 16.25 11.06
N THR A 17 -15.30 15.15 10.59
CA THR A 17 -16.76 14.89 10.55
C THR A 17 -17.48 15.10 11.88
N ARG A 18 -16.75 15.15 13.01
CA ARG A 18 -17.26 15.40 14.36
C ARG A 18 -16.97 16.82 14.88
N GLY A 19 -16.45 17.69 14.02
CA GLY A 19 -15.99 19.02 14.36
C GLY A 19 -14.47 19.11 14.49
N LEU A 20 -14.00 20.22 15.05
CA LEU A 20 -12.57 20.48 15.19
C LEU A 20 -11.96 19.62 16.31
N LEU A 21 -10.92 18.85 15.97
CA LEU A 21 -10.07 18.16 16.93
C LEU A 21 -8.80 18.97 17.18
N GLU A 22 -8.41 19.05 18.45
CA GLU A 22 -7.17 19.68 18.88
C GLU A 22 -6.23 18.63 19.48
N PHE A 23 -5.03 18.52 18.92
CA PHE A 23 -3.96 17.64 19.39
C PHE A 23 -2.93 18.47 20.14
N ALA A 24 -2.84 18.27 21.46
CA ALA A 24 -1.75 18.81 22.27
C ALA A 24 -0.54 17.86 22.18
N ILE A 25 0.46 18.24 21.38
CA ILE A 25 1.64 17.43 21.08
C ILE A 25 2.75 17.81 22.05
N LEU A 26 3.30 16.81 22.74
CA LEU A 26 4.50 16.96 23.55
C LEU A 26 5.70 16.39 22.79
N ASP A 27 6.60 17.24 22.32
CA ASP A 27 7.84 16.84 21.65
C ASP A 27 8.88 16.44 22.70
N ILE A 28 9.25 15.16 22.72
CA ILE A 28 10.15 14.60 23.72
C ILE A 28 11.52 14.31 23.07
N PRO A 29 12.61 14.94 23.54
CA PRO A 29 13.91 14.83 22.86
C PRO A 29 14.72 13.57 23.22
N LYS A 30 14.32 12.82 24.25
CA LYS A 30 14.93 11.54 24.66
C LYS A 30 13.88 10.60 25.27
N PRO A 31 14.06 9.27 25.22
CA PRO A 31 13.15 8.35 25.87
C PRO A 31 12.96 8.75 27.34
N PRO A 32 11.72 8.89 27.81
CA PRO A 32 11.47 9.23 29.21
C PRO A 32 11.89 8.05 30.06
N THR A 33 12.87 8.20 30.95
CA THR A 33 13.32 7.10 31.83
C THR A 33 12.28 6.89 32.94
N VAL A 34 11.43 5.87 32.82
CA VAL A 34 10.35 5.53 33.77
C VAL A 34 10.88 5.34 35.20
N THR A 35 12.17 4.97 35.35
CA THR A 35 12.78 4.64 36.64
C THR A 35 13.54 5.78 37.33
N SER A 36 13.62 6.99 36.76
CA SER A 36 14.33 8.10 37.40
C SER A 36 13.35 9.17 37.91
N ALA A 37 13.38 9.41 39.22
CA ALA A 37 12.56 10.38 39.95
C ALA A 37 12.77 11.87 39.54
N LYS A 38 13.29 12.15 38.33
CA LYS A 38 13.52 13.49 37.77
C LYS A 38 12.93 13.72 36.38
N GLY A 39 12.07 12.83 35.89
CA GLY A 39 11.50 12.96 34.53
C GLY A 39 10.17 12.24 34.34
N LYS A 40 9.29 12.25 35.35
CA LYS A 40 7.92 11.75 35.18
C LYS A 40 7.29 12.46 33.99
N LEU A 41 6.98 11.69 32.93
CA LEU A 41 5.88 12.03 32.03
C LEU A 41 4.70 12.43 32.93
N PRO A 42 4.04 13.57 32.73
CA PRO A 42 2.96 13.99 33.61
C PRO A 42 1.92 12.87 33.65
N GLU A 43 1.83 12.23 34.82
CA GLU A 43 1.44 10.82 35.03
C GLU A 43 -0.04 10.53 34.71
N ASP A 44 -0.78 11.48 34.13
CA ASP A 44 -2.23 11.40 33.93
C ASP A 44 -2.75 12.01 32.59
N SER A 45 -1.91 12.21 31.55
CA SER A 45 -2.32 13.10 30.44
C SER A 45 -1.90 12.77 29.00
N ILE A 46 -1.61 11.52 28.65
CA ILE A 46 -1.39 11.16 27.24
C ILE A 46 -2.53 10.30 26.69
N ASP A 47 -3.05 10.68 25.53
CA ASP A 47 -4.12 9.94 24.83
C ASP A 47 -3.55 9.03 23.73
N ALA A 48 -2.34 9.32 23.24
CA ALA A 48 -1.62 8.53 22.24
C ALA A 48 -0.11 8.85 22.25
N ALA A 49 0.70 7.98 21.64
CA ALA A 49 2.11 8.23 21.40
C ALA A 49 2.52 7.97 19.95
N VAL A 50 3.49 8.72 19.46
CA VAL A 50 4.08 8.55 18.12
C VAL A 50 5.59 8.43 18.25
N ILE A 51 6.15 7.30 17.82
CA ILE A 51 7.60 7.08 17.72
C ILE A 51 8.00 7.33 16.28
N ILE A 52 8.95 8.25 16.06
CA ILE A 52 9.41 8.62 14.72
C ILE A 52 10.88 8.24 14.56
N PHE A 53 11.20 7.49 13.49
CA PHE A 53 12.57 7.30 13.03
C PHE A 53 12.78 7.97 11.67
N ASP A 54 14.03 8.10 11.25
CA ASP A 54 14.44 8.73 10.00
C ASP A 54 15.02 7.68 9.03
N TRP A 55 14.45 7.58 7.83
CA TRP A 55 14.93 6.69 6.77
C TRP A 55 16.39 6.94 6.35
N GLN A 56 16.92 8.14 6.63
CA GLN A 56 18.32 8.48 6.39
C GLN A 56 19.25 8.18 7.56
N ASN A 57 18.73 7.77 8.71
CA ASN A 57 19.54 7.52 9.90
C ASN A 57 19.20 6.15 10.50
N PRO A 58 19.91 5.07 10.11
CA PRO A 58 19.68 3.72 10.64
C PRO A 58 19.69 3.65 12.18
N ALA A 59 20.56 4.42 12.84
CA ALA A 59 20.66 4.45 14.29
C ALA A 59 19.39 4.97 14.98
N SER A 60 18.59 5.79 14.28
CA SER A 60 17.30 6.25 14.80
C SER A 60 16.28 5.12 14.88
N TYR A 61 16.30 4.19 13.90
CA TYR A 61 15.46 3.00 13.94
C TYR A 61 15.95 2.00 14.99
N ASP A 62 17.27 1.82 15.13
CA ASP A 62 17.86 0.95 16.16
C ASP A 62 17.51 1.39 17.60
N SER A 63 17.13 2.65 17.78
CA SER A 63 16.70 3.19 19.07
C SER A 63 15.22 2.97 19.38
N VAL A 64 14.39 2.57 18.40
CA VAL A 64 12.93 2.39 18.56
C VAL A 64 12.56 1.43 19.70
N PRO A 65 13.23 0.27 19.91
CA PRO A 65 12.94 -0.61 21.04
C PRO A 65 13.06 0.08 22.40
N SER A 66 14.07 0.96 22.57
CA SER A 66 14.26 1.71 23.81
C SER A 66 13.14 2.73 24.04
N TRP A 67 12.66 3.41 22.99
CA TRP A 67 11.51 4.31 23.10
C TRP A 67 10.22 3.58 23.43
N TRP A 68 10.01 2.41 22.82
CA TRP A 68 8.85 1.58 23.07
C TRP A 68 8.82 1.01 24.47
N GLY A 69 9.94 0.50 24.99
CA GLY A 69 10.02 -0.09 26.33
C GLY A 69 9.73 0.87 27.48
N GLU A 70 9.90 2.18 27.26
CA GLU A 70 9.51 3.22 28.24
C GLU A 70 8.01 3.55 28.18
N LEU A 71 7.33 3.25 27.07
CA LEU A 71 5.88 3.48 26.90
C LEU A 71 5.05 2.22 27.22
N TYR A 72 5.63 1.05 26.98
CA TYR A 72 4.98 -0.24 27.08
C TYR A 72 5.84 -1.22 27.90
N ILE A 73 5.34 -1.59 29.08
CA ILE A 73 6.00 -2.51 30.02
C ILE A 73 5.25 -3.86 29.96
N PRO A 74 5.80 -4.90 29.28
CA PRO A 74 5.07 -6.15 29.04
C PRO A 74 4.84 -7.00 30.29
N GLU A 75 5.67 -6.85 31.31
CA GLU A 75 5.70 -7.71 32.51
C GLU A 75 4.67 -7.30 33.58
N THR A 76 4.21 -6.06 33.53
CA THR A 76 3.18 -5.49 34.39
C THR A 76 2.18 -4.75 33.53
N LEU A 77 1.33 -5.48 32.80
CA LEU A 77 0.19 -4.93 32.06
C LEU A 77 -0.60 -3.81 32.82
N PRO A 78 -0.76 -3.83 34.17
CA PRO A 78 -1.34 -2.70 34.92
C PRO A 78 -0.52 -1.39 34.98
N GLU A 79 0.78 -1.39 34.63
CA GLU A 79 1.69 -0.22 34.66
C GLU A 79 1.98 0.37 33.27
N SER A 80 1.44 -0.22 32.19
CA SER A 80 1.47 0.39 30.87
C SER A 80 0.75 1.74 30.90
N ILE A 81 1.26 2.74 30.16
CA ILE A 81 0.63 4.05 30.14
C ILE A 81 -0.76 3.90 29.52
N LYS A 82 -1.79 4.30 30.26
CA LYS A 82 -3.18 4.26 29.81
C LYS A 82 -3.54 5.57 29.13
N SER A 83 -4.34 5.48 28.08
CA SER A 83 -4.99 6.63 27.48
C SER A 83 -5.90 7.30 28.52
N ARG A 84 -5.76 8.62 28.67
CA ARG A 84 -6.56 9.40 29.62
C ARG A 84 -8.05 9.36 29.24
N THR A 85 -8.37 9.33 27.95
CA THR A 85 -9.74 9.48 27.46
C THR A 85 -10.62 8.25 27.70
N ASP A 86 -10.07 7.04 27.53
CA ASP A 86 -10.83 5.78 27.59
C ASP A 86 -10.30 4.78 28.64
N GLY A 87 -9.12 5.02 29.22
CA GLY A 87 -8.52 4.15 30.24
C GLY A 87 -7.88 2.87 29.69
N GLU A 88 -7.84 2.70 28.37
CA GLU A 88 -7.23 1.58 27.67
C GLU A 88 -5.72 1.78 27.47
N PRO A 89 -4.94 0.75 27.09
CA PRO A 89 -3.53 0.92 26.76
C PRO A 89 -3.32 2.01 25.69
N CYS A 90 -2.43 2.96 25.97
CA CYS A 90 -2.18 4.11 25.09
C CYS A 90 -1.81 3.63 23.67
N PRO A 91 -2.53 4.07 22.61
CA PRO A 91 -2.21 3.69 21.25
C PRO A 91 -0.87 4.30 20.83
N VAL A 92 0.05 3.45 20.38
CA VAL A 92 1.36 3.88 19.89
C VAL A 92 1.51 3.60 18.40
N ILE A 93 1.98 4.61 17.68
CA ILE A 93 2.18 4.58 16.24
C ILE A 93 3.67 4.72 15.94
N LEU A 94 4.18 3.91 15.01
CA LEU A 94 5.54 4.03 14.49
C LEU A 94 5.51 4.76 13.14
N CYS A 95 6.37 5.76 12.97
CA CYS A 95 6.49 6.50 11.71
C CYS A 95 7.92 6.50 11.16
N GLY A 96 8.08 6.18 9.88
CA GLY A 96 9.33 6.35 9.15
C GLY A 96 9.31 7.68 8.39
N ASN A 97 10.07 8.66 8.87
CA ASN A 97 10.10 10.01 8.31
C ASN A 97 11.12 10.16 7.17
N LYS A 98 10.93 11.21 6.35
CA LYS A 98 11.76 11.62 5.21
C LYS A 98 11.64 10.70 3.99
N VAL A 99 10.44 10.19 3.74
CA VAL A 99 10.13 9.36 2.57
C VAL A 99 10.23 10.14 1.25
N ASP A 100 10.21 11.48 1.31
CA ASP A 100 10.46 12.39 0.20
C ASP A 100 11.89 12.33 -0.34
N LEU A 101 12.82 11.73 0.41
CA LEU A 101 14.22 11.65 0.02
C LEU A 101 14.52 10.29 -0.64
N PRO A 102 15.13 10.27 -1.83
CA PRO A 102 15.25 9.05 -2.65
C PRO A 102 16.22 8.01 -2.05
N ASN A 103 17.19 8.45 -1.24
CA ASN A 103 18.25 7.60 -0.71
C ASN A 103 17.91 7.08 0.70
N ARG A 104 16.98 6.13 0.79
CA ARG A 104 16.77 5.36 2.04
C ARG A 104 18.07 4.63 2.39
N ARG A 105 18.58 4.79 3.61
CA ARG A 105 19.87 4.17 4.02
C ARG A 105 19.77 2.70 4.40
N PHE A 106 18.55 2.16 4.50
CA PHE A 106 18.27 0.76 4.76
C PHE A 106 16.93 0.38 4.12
N GLY A 107 16.78 -0.89 3.76
CA GLY A 107 15.58 -1.39 3.08
C GLY A 107 14.38 -1.56 4.02
N PRO A 108 13.14 -1.55 3.48
CA PRO A 108 11.92 -1.79 4.26
C PRO A 108 11.87 -3.13 4.99
N SER A 109 12.60 -4.13 4.51
CA SER A 109 12.72 -5.45 5.15
C SER A 109 13.31 -5.40 6.58
N ARG A 110 14.06 -4.35 6.92
CA ARG A 110 14.60 -4.10 8.27
C ARG A 110 13.53 -3.57 9.24
N ILE A 111 12.47 -2.97 8.74
CA ILE A 111 11.41 -2.35 9.55
C ILE A 111 10.39 -3.42 9.94
N ARG A 112 10.70 -4.15 11.02
CA ARG A 112 9.89 -5.24 11.59
C ARG A 112 9.29 -4.91 12.94
N PHE A 113 9.80 -3.90 13.64
CA PHE A 113 9.44 -3.59 15.02
C PHE A 113 7.94 -3.36 15.24
N HIS A 114 7.29 -2.66 14.30
CA HIS A 114 5.84 -2.45 14.35
C HIS A 114 5.04 -3.75 14.22
N ARG A 115 5.52 -4.73 13.44
CA ARG A 115 4.87 -6.04 13.30
C ARG A 115 5.05 -6.87 14.57
N GLU A 116 6.26 -6.89 15.11
CA GLU A 116 6.62 -7.62 16.34
C GLU A 116 5.82 -7.12 17.55
N ASN A 117 5.56 -5.81 17.62
CA ASN A 117 4.89 -5.16 18.74
C ASN A 117 3.45 -4.69 18.43
N ARG A 118 2.88 -5.13 17.29
CA ARG A 118 1.50 -4.81 16.83
C ARG A 118 1.20 -3.30 16.74
N LEU A 119 2.20 -2.50 16.40
CA LEU A 119 2.05 -1.06 16.18
C LEU A 119 1.55 -0.79 14.76
N ARG A 120 0.82 0.31 14.61
CA ARG A 120 0.54 0.86 13.28
C ARG A 120 1.78 1.57 12.75
N TYR A 121 2.00 1.43 11.45
CA TYR A 121 3.17 1.99 10.77
C TYR A 121 2.75 2.92 9.64
N PHE A 122 3.40 4.08 9.55
CA PHE A 122 3.23 5.01 8.44
C PHE A 122 4.58 5.49 7.90
N ASP A 123 4.72 5.46 6.58
CA ASP A 123 5.75 6.20 5.86
C ASP A 123 5.28 7.65 5.74
N ILE A 124 6.03 8.60 6.32
CA ILE A 124 5.66 10.03 6.38
C ILE A 124 6.75 10.94 5.82
N SER A 125 6.33 12.10 5.32
CA SER A 125 7.23 13.24 5.15
C SER A 125 6.64 14.41 5.92
N VAL A 126 7.33 14.83 6.99
CA VAL A 126 6.94 16.07 7.68
C VAL A 126 7.14 17.29 6.76
N LYS A 127 8.16 17.25 5.88
CA LYS A 127 8.51 18.35 5.00
C LYS A 127 7.48 18.58 3.89
N GLN A 128 6.97 17.49 3.31
CA GLN A 128 5.99 17.53 2.22
C GLN A 128 4.57 17.21 2.72
N GLU A 129 4.37 17.13 4.04
CA GLU A 129 3.10 16.78 4.69
C GLU A 129 2.49 15.43 4.25
N VAL A 130 3.30 14.54 3.66
CA VAL A 130 2.85 13.21 3.19
C VAL A 130 2.43 12.33 4.36
N ASN A 131 1.20 11.82 4.29
CA ASN A 131 0.58 10.91 5.25
C ASN A 131 0.46 11.43 6.70
N LEU A 132 0.78 12.71 7.00
CA LEU A 132 0.63 13.27 8.34
C LEU A 132 -0.83 13.25 8.81
N ALA A 133 -1.77 13.66 7.95
CA ALA A 133 -3.20 13.63 8.26
C ALA A 133 -3.68 12.21 8.61
N LYS A 134 -3.14 11.17 7.95
CA LYS A 134 -3.48 9.77 8.23
C LYS A 134 -3.01 9.33 9.62
N VAL A 135 -1.86 9.81 10.09
CA VAL A 135 -1.37 9.55 11.45
C VAL A 135 -2.33 10.16 12.47
N PHE A 136 -2.67 11.45 12.33
CA PHE A 136 -3.58 12.13 13.25
C PHE A 136 -4.99 11.52 13.23
N LEU A 137 -5.50 11.17 12.05
CA LEU A 137 -6.78 10.50 11.91
C LEU A 137 -6.78 9.13 12.59
N HIS A 138 -5.69 8.36 12.46
CA HIS A 138 -5.57 7.07 13.15
C HIS A 138 -5.62 7.23 14.67
N ILE A 139 -4.91 8.24 15.21
CA ILE A 139 -4.96 8.57 16.64
C ILE A 139 -6.39 8.90 17.04
N ALA A 140 -7.05 9.82 16.32
CA ALA A 140 -8.41 10.24 16.64
C ALA A 140 -9.41 9.09 16.60
N ARG A 141 -9.37 8.23 15.57
CA ARG A 141 -10.23 7.03 15.47
C ARG A 141 -10.06 6.08 16.65
N ARG A 142 -8.82 5.93 17.15
CA ARG A 142 -8.51 5.08 18.30
C ARG A 142 -9.01 5.70 19.59
N VAL A 143 -8.63 6.94 19.87
CA VAL A 143 -8.96 7.65 21.12
C VAL A 143 -10.47 7.91 21.25
N LEU A 144 -11.16 8.19 20.13
CA LEU A 144 -12.61 8.43 20.12
C LEU A 144 -13.42 7.14 19.89
N ASN A 145 -12.76 6.00 19.66
CA ASN A 145 -13.37 4.72 19.30
C ASN A 145 -14.39 4.83 18.14
N GLU A 146 -14.06 5.60 17.11
CA GLU A 146 -14.97 5.92 16.01
C GLU A 146 -14.30 5.66 14.67
N GLN A 147 -14.53 4.47 14.09
CA GLN A 147 -13.87 4.05 12.85
C GLN A 147 -14.35 4.83 11.61
N SER A 148 -15.57 5.36 11.65
CA SER A 148 -16.17 6.21 10.61
C SER A 148 -15.69 7.66 10.66
N LEU A 149 -14.86 8.05 11.63
CA LEU A 149 -14.33 9.40 11.71
C LEU A 149 -13.48 9.69 10.47
N GLU A 150 -13.83 10.73 9.74
CA GLU A 150 -13.06 11.24 8.61
C GLU A 150 -12.60 12.68 8.88
N MET A 151 -11.50 13.08 8.25
CA MET A 151 -11.08 14.48 8.23
C MET A 151 -12.14 15.27 7.46
N ALA A 152 -12.55 16.42 7.96
CA ALA A 152 -13.50 17.27 7.25
C ALA A 152 -12.79 17.93 6.07
N ASP A 153 -13.43 17.94 4.91
CA ASP A 153 -13.07 18.81 3.80
C ASP A 153 -13.44 20.25 4.18
N ASP A 154 -12.59 20.93 4.96
CA ASP A 154 -12.82 22.33 5.33
C ASP A 154 -12.40 23.25 4.16
N PRO A 155 -13.29 24.11 3.62
CA PRO A 155 -12.96 25.12 2.61
C PRO A 155 -12.08 26.28 3.13
N ASN A 156 -11.65 26.26 4.39
CA ASN A 156 -10.69 27.21 4.95
C ASN A 156 -9.43 26.48 5.49
N PRO A 157 -8.33 26.44 4.71
CA PRO A 157 -7.13 25.71 5.11
C PRO A 157 -6.37 26.56 6.13
N GLN A 158 -6.69 26.41 7.41
CA GLN A 158 -5.64 26.61 8.40
C GLN A 158 -4.71 25.41 8.27
N SER A 159 -3.63 25.64 7.54
CA SER A 159 -2.40 24.85 7.45
C SER A 159 -2.20 23.91 8.64
N PHE A 160 -1.62 22.73 8.41
CA PHE A 160 -0.95 21.92 9.44
C PHE A 160 0.26 22.68 10.02
N GLY A 161 0.02 23.84 10.62
CA GLY A 161 1.00 24.64 11.31
C GLY A 161 1.19 24.04 12.68
N LEU A 162 2.36 23.45 12.92
CA LEU A 162 2.86 23.26 14.27
C LEU A 162 3.03 24.67 14.86
N GLU A 163 2.03 25.18 15.58
CA GLU A 163 2.14 26.46 16.27
C GLU A 163 3.23 26.34 17.35
N ILE A 164 4.37 26.99 17.10
CA ILE A 164 5.41 27.19 18.10
C ILE A 164 4.97 28.41 18.93
N PRO A 165 4.94 28.34 20.27
CA PRO A 165 4.75 29.53 21.10
C PRO A 165 5.73 30.63 20.68
N PRO A 166 5.32 31.90 20.68
CA PRO A 166 6.17 32.98 20.18
C PRO A 166 7.40 33.13 21.07
N ASP A 167 8.54 32.61 20.60
CA ASP A 167 9.87 33.13 20.88
C ASP A 167 10.86 32.62 19.83
N SER A 168 11.02 33.44 18.79
CA SER A 168 12.25 33.75 18.02
C SER A 168 11.90 34.01 16.55
N GLN A 169 11.79 35.31 16.23
CA GLN A 169 11.64 35.84 14.87
C GLN A 169 12.83 35.43 13.99
N HIS A 170 12.58 35.11 12.71
CA HIS A 170 13.25 35.76 11.56
C HIS A 170 12.48 35.44 10.24
N ASN A 171 12.07 36.54 9.58
CA ASN A 171 11.67 36.82 8.18
C ASN A 171 11.93 35.73 7.11
N ASP A 172 11.21 35.61 5.98
CA ASP A 172 10.38 36.56 5.23
C ASP A 172 9.59 35.82 4.10
N ASN A 173 8.45 36.39 3.74
CA ASN A 173 7.80 36.50 2.41
C ASN A 173 7.44 35.28 1.52
N GLY A 174 6.13 34.97 1.49
CA GLY A 174 5.22 35.43 0.43
C GLY A 174 5.01 34.55 -0.82
N LEU A 175 3.77 34.06 -1.01
CA LEU A 175 2.95 34.08 -2.25
C LEU A 175 1.80 33.05 -2.16
N THR A 176 0.55 33.53 -2.16
CA THR A 176 -0.70 32.79 -2.51
C THR A 176 -0.86 32.73 -4.04
N PRO A 177 -1.90 32.14 -4.71
CA PRO A 177 -3.09 31.37 -4.27
C PRO A 177 -3.44 30.14 -5.17
N GLY A 178 -4.57 29.46 -4.91
CA GLY A 178 -5.34 28.75 -5.95
C GLY A 178 -6.12 27.52 -5.50
N SER A 179 -7.41 27.68 -5.14
CA SER A 179 -8.36 26.57 -4.92
C SER A 179 -8.70 25.84 -6.22
N PRO A 180 -9.00 24.53 -6.17
CA PRO A 180 -10.22 24.09 -6.87
C PRO A 180 -11.03 22.94 -6.21
N ALA A 181 -12.34 23.12 -6.32
CA ALA A 181 -13.38 22.17 -6.72
C ALA A 181 -13.57 20.82 -5.97
N HIS A 182 -14.66 20.82 -5.20
CA HIS A 182 -15.48 19.71 -4.73
C HIS A 182 -15.75 18.62 -5.80
N ILE A 183 -15.56 17.35 -5.44
CA ILE A 183 -16.22 16.20 -6.09
C ILE A 183 -16.86 15.36 -4.98
N GLN A 184 -18.19 15.19 -5.06
CA GLN A 184 -19.00 14.37 -4.16
C GLN A 184 -18.79 12.88 -4.46
N GLU A 185 -18.42 12.08 -3.45
CA GLU A 185 -18.49 10.62 -3.54
C GLU A 185 -19.85 10.09 -3.03
N SER A 186 -20.44 9.17 -3.80
CA SER A 186 -21.64 8.39 -3.45
C SER A 186 -21.27 6.98 -2.99
N PRO A 187 -22.14 6.32 -2.19
CA PRO A 187 -21.75 5.21 -1.32
C PRO A 187 -22.07 3.84 -1.96
N ALA A 188 -21.06 3.00 -2.16
CA ALA A 188 -21.27 1.57 -2.41
C ALA A 188 -20.03 0.73 -2.08
N ILE A 189 -19.78 0.39 -0.81
CA ILE A 189 -18.89 -0.73 -0.46
C ILE A 189 -19.41 -1.44 0.78
N GLN A 190 -19.96 -2.65 0.59
CA GLN A 190 -19.81 -3.81 1.49
C GLN A 190 -20.45 -5.03 0.81
N GLN A 191 -19.63 -5.84 0.11
CA GLN A 191 -20.03 -7.19 -0.25
C GLN A 191 -18.84 -8.15 -0.11
N GLU A 192 -18.94 -9.08 0.83
CA GLU A 192 -17.97 -10.15 1.06
C GLU A 192 -17.97 -11.16 -0.09
N LEU A 193 -16.78 -11.50 -0.59
CA LEU A 193 -16.55 -12.47 -1.67
C LEU A 193 -16.84 -13.91 -1.21
N ASN A 194 -17.93 -14.49 -1.68
CA ASN A 194 -18.19 -15.93 -1.59
C ASN A 194 -17.45 -16.67 -2.73
N LEU A 195 -16.36 -17.38 -2.41
CA LEU A 195 -15.58 -18.15 -3.38
C LEU A 195 -16.34 -19.32 -4.01
N SER A 196 -17.40 -19.81 -3.37
CA SER A 196 -18.21 -20.92 -3.92
C SER A 196 -19.14 -20.52 -5.06
N SER A 197 -19.31 -19.20 -5.30
CA SER A 197 -20.13 -18.65 -6.39
C SER A 197 -19.35 -18.24 -7.64
N LEU A 198 -18.01 -18.25 -7.62
CA LEU A 198 -17.18 -18.08 -8.83
C LEU A 198 -17.20 -19.40 -9.64
N ARG A 199 -18.35 -19.71 -10.24
CA ARG A 199 -18.37 -20.67 -11.34
C ARG A 199 -17.60 -20.02 -12.49
N ILE A 200 -16.54 -20.67 -12.95
CA ILE A 200 -15.90 -20.40 -14.23
C ILE A 200 -17.01 -20.51 -15.28
N SER A 201 -17.61 -19.38 -15.66
CA SER A 201 -18.42 -19.30 -16.86
C SER A 201 -17.43 -19.33 -18.00
N THR A 202 -17.12 -20.52 -18.49
CA THR A 202 -16.40 -20.70 -19.75
C THR A 202 -17.19 -19.95 -20.82
N LEU A 203 -16.69 -18.79 -21.23
CA LEU A 203 -17.10 -18.15 -22.47
C LEU A 203 -16.79 -19.12 -23.62
N ASN A 204 -17.78 -19.29 -24.49
CA ASN A 204 -17.79 -19.97 -25.78
C ASN A 204 -16.69 -21.03 -26.05
N PRO A 205 -17.02 -22.33 -26.13
CA PRO A 205 -16.06 -23.39 -26.47
C PRO A 205 -15.45 -23.29 -27.90
N ASP A 206 -15.89 -22.31 -28.71
CA ASP A 206 -15.45 -22.07 -30.08
C ASP A 206 -14.44 -20.91 -30.24
N SER A 207 -14.11 -20.17 -29.17
CA SER A 207 -13.01 -19.19 -29.24
C SER A 207 -11.67 -19.89 -29.06
N GLU A 208 -10.73 -19.69 -29.98
CA GLU A 208 -9.37 -20.20 -29.82
C GLU A 208 -8.80 -19.79 -28.44
N PRO A 209 -8.13 -20.71 -27.72
CA PRO A 209 -7.54 -20.39 -26.43
C PRO A 209 -6.52 -19.26 -26.62
N PHE A 210 -6.52 -18.29 -25.70
CA PHE A 210 -5.46 -17.29 -25.66
C PHE A 210 -4.09 -17.98 -25.53
N THR A 211 -3.11 -17.57 -26.33
CA THR A 211 -1.75 -18.13 -26.31
C THR A 211 -0.71 -17.04 -26.12
N LEU A 212 0.39 -17.36 -25.44
CA LEU A 212 1.52 -16.43 -25.26
C LEU A 212 2.52 -16.48 -26.43
N GLN A 213 2.06 -16.84 -27.63
CA GLN A 213 2.93 -16.90 -28.79
C GLN A 213 3.52 -15.52 -29.12
N ASN A 214 4.83 -15.50 -29.40
CA ASN A 214 5.57 -14.30 -29.79
C ASN A 214 5.41 -13.14 -28.79
N LEU A 215 5.41 -13.43 -27.49
CA LEU A 215 5.06 -12.45 -26.46
C LEU A 215 6.02 -11.25 -26.45
N ARG A 216 7.34 -11.49 -26.53
CA ARG A 216 8.33 -10.40 -26.54
C ARG A 216 8.09 -9.41 -27.69
N PRO A 217 8.02 -9.83 -28.98
CA PRO A 217 7.66 -8.93 -30.07
C PRO A 217 6.35 -8.17 -29.86
N ARG A 218 5.35 -8.79 -29.22
CA ARG A 218 4.05 -8.14 -28.95
C ARG A 218 4.18 -7.02 -27.91
N ILE A 219 4.94 -7.22 -26.83
CA ILE A 219 5.24 -6.17 -25.84
C ILE A 219 6.08 -5.06 -26.48
N GLU A 220 7.09 -5.42 -27.28
CA GLU A 220 7.91 -4.44 -28.00
C GLU A 220 7.06 -3.59 -28.97
N SER A 221 6.09 -4.22 -29.66
CA SER A 221 5.13 -3.52 -30.52
C SER A 221 4.21 -2.60 -29.72
N MET A 222 3.70 -3.05 -28.57
CA MET A 222 2.90 -2.23 -27.65
C MET A 222 3.67 -0.98 -27.21
N ILE A 223 4.92 -1.14 -26.76
CA ILE A 223 5.80 -0.02 -26.37
C ILE A 223 6.10 0.88 -27.58
N SER A 224 6.33 0.31 -28.76
CA SER A 224 6.57 1.08 -29.99
C SER A 224 5.36 1.95 -30.37
N ARG A 225 4.13 1.46 -30.20
CA ARG A 225 2.91 2.26 -30.41
C ARG A 225 2.80 3.41 -29.41
N LEU A 226 3.11 3.18 -28.14
CA LEU A 226 3.14 4.27 -27.14
C LEU A 226 4.14 5.36 -27.53
N ARG A 227 5.32 5.00 -28.06
CA ARG A 227 6.31 5.96 -28.56
C ARG A 227 5.85 6.77 -29.76
N GLN A 228 4.87 6.28 -30.53
CA GLN A 228 4.35 6.98 -31.70
C GLN A 228 3.29 8.02 -31.34
N ILE A 229 2.75 8.00 -30.11
CA ILE A 229 1.77 8.97 -29.64
C ILE A 229 2.53 10.21 -29.13
N PRO A 230 2.45 11.37 -29.81
CA PRO A 230 3.27 12.54 -29.49
C PRO A 230 3.08 13.07 -28.07
N GLU A 231 1.88 12.90 -27.53
CA GLU A 231 1.51 13.34 -26.18
C GLU A 231 2.02 12.39 -25.09
N ILE A 232 2.48 11.18 -25.43
CA ILE A 232 2.98 10.22 -24.44
C ILE A 232 4.48 10.37 -24.21
N THR A 233 4.88 10.43 -22.95
CA THR A 233 6.27 10.29 -22.51
C THR A 233 6.46 8.96 -21.80
N ILE A 234 7.39 8.15 -22.29
CA ILE A 234 7.82 6.92 -21.64
C ILE A 234 8.95 7.25 -20.65
N GLU A 235 8.71 6.96 -19.37
CA GLU A 235 9.65 7.22 -18.29
C GLU A 235 10.55 6.01 -18.01
N ALA A 236 10.03 4.80 -18.20
CA ALA A 236 10.78 3.55 -18.13
C ALA A 236 10.20 2.53 -19.12
N ALA A 237 11.05 1.72 -19.76
CA ALA A 237 10.63 0.66 -20.67
C ALA A 237 11.72 -0.40 -20.81
N GLU A 238 11.69 -1.39 -19.92
CA GLU A 238 12.65 -2.48 -19.82
C GLU A 238 11.94 -3.83 -19.93
N ILE A 239 12.50 -4.74 -20.74
CA ILE A 239 12.04 -6.13 -20.86
C ILE A 239 13.23 -7.02 -20.56
N ALA A 240 13.23 -7.68 -19.41
CA ALA A 240 14.34 -8.54 -19.03
C ALA A 240 14.46 -9.75 -19.97
N PRO A 241 15.67 -10.32 -20.16
CA PRO A 241 15.86 -11.53 -20.98
C PRO A 241 15.05 -12.71 -20.42
N PRO A 242 14.85 -13.79 -21.22
CA PRO A 242 14.28 -15.05 -20.72
C PRO A 242 14.87 -15.50 -19.39
N THR A 243 14.03 -15.97 -18.49
CA THR A 243 14.47 -16.50 -17.20
C THR A 243 15.25 -17.83 -17.39
N PRO A 244 16.40 -18.01 -16.73
CA PRO A 244 17.15 -19.26 -16.76
C PRO A 244 16.34 -20.46 -16.21
N ASP A 245 16.58 -21.67 -16.74
CA ASP A 245 15.92 -22.89 -16.28
C ASP A 245 16.04 -23.13 -14.77
N SER A 246 17.20 -22.84 -14.19
CA SER A 246 17.45 -22.99 -12.75
C SER A 246 16.52 -22.13 -11.89
N GLU A 247 16.16 -20.93 -12.36
CA GLU A 247 15.25 -20.03 -11.65
C GLU A 247 13.79 -20.48 -11.80
N ILE A 248 13.43 -21.04 -12.95
CA ILE A 248 12.11 -21.64 -13.18
C ILE A 248 11.93 -22.88 -12.28
N GLU A 249 12.95 -23.72 -12.17
CA GLU A 249 12.95 -24.88 -11.27
C GLU A 249 12.83 -24.47 -9.79
N GLN A 250 13.55 -23.41 -9.40
CA GLN A 250 13.43 -22.84 -8.06
C GLN A 250 12.00 -22.34 -7.79
N ALA A 251 11.42 -21.56 -8.71
CA ALA A 251 10.04 -21.07 -8.59
C ALA A 251 9.03 -22.22 -8.49
N ARG A 252 9.21 -23.28 -9.28
CA ARG A 252 8.37 -24.50 -9.24
C ARG A 252 8.43 -25.20 -7.88
N SER A 253 9.61 -25.23 -7.25
CA SER A 253 9.77 -25.76 -5.89
C SER A 253 8.93 -24.98 -4.87
N PHE A 254 8.96 -23.65 -4.93
CA PHE A 254 8.12 -22.77 -4.08
C PHE A 254 6.62 -22.84 -4.42
N ALA A 255 6.27 -23.35 -5.60
CA ALA A 255 4.91 -23.52 -6.08
C ALA A 255 4.34 -24.94 -5.85
N ASN A 256 4.92 -25.74 -4.94
CA ASN A 256 4.54 -27.14 -4.71
C ASN A 256 4.56 -28.01 -5.98
N GLY A 257 5.53 -27.78 -6.85
CA GLY A 257 5.78 -28.62 -8.02
C GLY A 257 5.04 -28.22 -9.29
N SER A 258 4.10 -27.26 -9.25
CA SER A 258 3.42 -26.77 -10.44
C SER A 258 3.14 -25.27 -10.38
N LEU A 259 3.60 -24.54 -11.39
CA LEU A 259 3.24 -23.14 -11.57
C LEU A 259 1.82 -23.00 -12.18
N PRO A 260 1.14 -21.85 -12.00
CA PRO A 260 -0.11 -21.56 -12.70
C PRO A 260 0.04 -21.61 -14.22
N THR A 261 -1.07 -21.85 -14.91
CA THR A 261 -1.13 -21.97 -16.37
C THR A 261 -0.53 -20.74 -17.07
N GLY A 262 0.43 -20.99 -17.97
CA GLY A 262 1.10 -19.96 -18.77
C GLY A 262 2.21 -19.16 -18.08
N VAL A 263 2.40 -19.30 -16.76
CA VAL A 263 3.48 -18.59 -16.04
C VAL A 263 4.85 -19.01 -16.55
N GLU A 264 5.09 -20.32 -16.68
CA GLU A 264 6.37 -20.82 -17.19
C GLU A 264 6.61 -20.39 -18.65
N GLU A 265 5.59 -20.47 -19.50
CA GLU A 265 5.68 -20.05 -20.91
C GLU A 265 6.02 -18.56 -21.05
N PHE A 266 5.46 -17.71 -20.18
CA PHE A 266 5.77 -16.29 -20.09
C PHE A 266 7.24 -16.06 -19.72
N TYR A 267 7.68 -16.63 -18.59
CA TYR A 267 9.03 -16.36 -18.06
C TYR A 267 10.14 -16.94 -18.95
N ARG A 268 9.84 -17.99 -19.74
CA ARG A 268 10.73 -18.50 -20.79
C ARG A 268 10.91 -17.57 -21.99
N GLN A 269 10.05 -16.58 -22.16
CA GLN A 269 10.16 -15.57 -23.23
C GLN A 269 10.67 -14.22 -22.70
N ILE A 270 10.22 -13.83 -21.51
CA ILE A 270 10.52 -12.54 -20.87
C ILE A 270 10.65 -12.70 -19.36
N GLY A 271 11.78 -12.27 -18.80
CA GLY A 271 12.07 -12.50 -17.37
C GLY A 271 11.37 -11.54 -16.41
N ALA A 272 11.00 -10.36 -16.89
CA ALA A 272 10.37 -9.27 -16.16
C ALA A 272 10.00 -8.15 -17.16
N VAL A 273 9.07 -7.27 -16.78
CA VAL A 273 8.67 -6.11 -17.59
C VAL A 273 8.52 -4.91 -16.67
N ASN A 274 9.22 -3.81 -16.96
CA ASN A 274 9.00 -2.52 -16.31
C ASN A 274 8.65 -1.48 -17.39
N LEU A 275 7.44 -0.94 -17.36
CA LEU A 275 6.97 0.06 -18.31
C LEU A 275 6.18 1.14 -17.57
N HIS A 276 6.71 2.36 -17.57
CA HIS A 276 6.05 3.53 -17.00
C HIS A 276 5.90 4.60 -18.08
N TRP A 277 4.70 5.12 -18.26
CA TRP A 277 4.45 6.20 -19.20
C TRP A 277 3.42 7.19 -18.64
N LYS A 278 3.47 8.42 -19.14
CA LYS A 278 2.52 9.50 -18.85
C LYS A 278 2.00 10.11 -20.13
N TYR A 279 0.74 10.52 -20.13
CA TYR A 279 0.15 11.33 -21.18
C TYR A 279 0.24 12.81 -20.77
N ASN A 280 0.91 13.61 -21.59
CA ASN A 280 1.12 15.03 -21.37
C ASN A 280 -0.13 15.81 -21.80
N LEU A 281 -0.93 16.19 -20.82
CA LEU A 281 -2.07 17.07 -21.03
C LEU A 281 -1.64 18.54 -21.06
N PRO A 282 -2.43 19.44 -21.66
CA PRO A 282 -2.22 20.89 -21.55
C PRO A 282 -2.18 21.35 -20.08
N GLU A 283 -1.42 22.41 -19.77
CA GLU A 283 -1.17 22.89 -18.39
C GLU A 283 -2.41 23.10 -17.51
N ASN A 284 -3.59 23.29 -18.10
CA ASN A 284 -4.84 23.56 -17.38
C ASN A 284 -5.72 22.30 -17.14
N ASP A 285 -5.26 21.12 -17.56
CA ASP A 285 -5.99 19.87 -17.36
C ASP A 285 -5.51 19.17 -16.08
N PRO A 286 -6.37 19.00 -15.06
CA PRO A 286 -5.98 18.42 -13.78
C PRO A 286 -5.83 16.90 -13.81
N ARG A 287 -6.20 16.23 -14.91
CA ARG A 287 -6.17 14.77 -15.00
C ARG A 287 -4.73 14.26 -14.99
N HIS A 288 -4.53 13.11 -14.36
CA HIS A 288 -3.24 12.43 -14.33
C HIS A 288 -3.36 11.09 -15.04
N ILE A 289 -3.07 11.09 -16.34
CA ILE A 289 -3.18 9.91 -17.17
C ILE A 289 -1.80 9.26 -17.27
N VAL A 290 -1.66 8.10 -16.65
CA VAL A 290 -0.42 7.31 -16.64
C VAL A 290 -0.72 5.85 -16.91
N GLY A 291 0.32 5.08 -17.20
CA GLY A 291 0.24 3.63 -17.18
C GLY A 291 1.53 3.00 -16.68
N HIS A 292 1.36 2.00 -15.83
CA HIS A 292 2.43 1.29 -15.15
C HIS A 292 2.25 -0.22 -15.33
N ILE A 293 3.35 -0.89 -15.66
CA ILE A 293 3.50 -2.33 -15.65
C ILE A 293 4.80 -2.62 -14.92
N ASP A 294 4.76 -3.44 -13.89
CA ASP A 294 5.94 -3.88 -13.14
C ASP A 294 5.83 -5.38 -12.86
N ILE A 295 5.95 -6.17 -13.93
CA ILE A 295 5.96 -7.63 -13.84
C ILE A 295 7.31 -8.07 -13.28
N LEU A 296 7.27 -8.59 -12.07
CA LEU A 296 8.45 -8.98 -11.30
C LEU A 296 9.14 -10.23 -11.88
N PRO A 297 10.45 -10.41 -11.62
CA PRO A 297 11.14 -11.68 -11.88
C PRO A 297 10.46 -12.86 -11.20
N ILE A 298 10.44 -14.04 -11.84
CA ILE A 298 9.73 -15.21 -11.30
C ILE A 298 10.19 -15.59 -9.88
N THR A 299 11.47 -15.43 -9.56
CA THR A 299 12.06 -15.72 -8.24
C THR A 299 11.66 -14.70 -7.18
N ARG A 300 11.21 -13.50 -7.59
CA ARG A 300 10.58 -12.52 -6.71
C ARG A 300 9.13 -12.89 -6.44
N VAL A 301 8.40 -13.36 -7.45
CA VAL A 301 7.00 -13.81 -7.31
C VAL A 301 6.90 -15.09 -6.48
N PHE A 302 7.63 -16.12 -6.89
CA PHE A 302 7.67 -17.46 -6.29
C PHE A 302 8.98 -17.62 -5.51
N GLY A 303 8.94 -17.28 -4.23
CA GLY A 303 10.06 -17.34 -3.31
C GLY A 303 9.64 -16.97 -1.89
N ASP A 304 10.62 -16.78 -1.02
CA ASP A 304 10.40 -16.38 0.38
C ASP A 304 10.23 -14.86 0.57
N ASN A 305 10.36 -14.06 -0.51
CA ASN A 305 10.27 -12.60 -0.49
C ASN A 305 8.98 -12.06 0.18
N TRP A 306 7.89 -12.82 0.04
CA TRP A 306 6.56 -12.45 0.52
C TRP A 306 6.21 -13.02 1.90
N GLN A 307 7.09 -13.86 2.44
CA GLN A 307 6.96 -14.38 3.79
C GLN A 307 7.02 -13.22 4.79
N TYR A 308 6.08 -13.19 5.71
CA TYR A 308 5.82 -12.13 6.69
C TYR A 308 5.44 -10.77 6.08
N VAL A 309 5.09 -10.74 4.80
CA VAL A 309 4.55 -9.57 4.09
C VAL A 309 3.09 -9.82 3.72
N THR A 310 2.85 -10.73 2.76
CA THR A 310 1.51 -11.17 2.34
C THR A 310 1.22 -12.61 2.75
N TRP A 311 2.24 -13.36 3.16
CA TRP A 311 2.14 -14.74 3.61
C TRP A 311 2.65 -14.87 5.05
N PHE A 312 1.89 -15.48 5.95
CA PHE A 312 2.33 -15.73 7.33
C PHE A 312 2.38 -17.23 7.63
N PRO A 313 3.53 -17.78 8.06
CA PRO A 313 3.59 -19.15 8.52
C PRO A 313 2.90 -19.29 9.90
N LEU A 314 2.04 -20.30 10.06
CA LEU A 314 1.59 -20.75 11.38
C LEU A 314 2.72 -21.57 12.03
N PRO A 315 2.92 -21.45 13.34
CA PRO A 315 3.77 -22.37 14.08
C PRO A 315 3.18 -23.79 14.02
N GLU A 316 4.03 -24.81 13.89
CA GLU A 316 3.66 -26.24 13.74
C GLU A 316 2.71 -26.78 14.83
N HIS A 317 2.61 -26.09 15.97
CA HIS A 317 1.82 -26.49 17.13
C HIS A 317 0.52 -25.68 17.32
N VAL A 318 0.24 -24.71 16.44
CA VAL A 318 -0.96 -23.86 16.55
C VAL A 318 -2.06 -24.46 15.68
N VAL A 319 -3.01 -25.15 16.33
CA VAL A 319 -4.30 -25.48 15.69
C VAL A 319 -5.08 -24.17 15.56
N PRO A 320 -5.53 -23.78 14.36
CA PRO A 320 -6.33 -22.58 14.16
C PRO A 320 -7.55 -22.58 15.08
N ASN A 321 -7.63 -21.62 16.00
CA ASN A 321 -8.88 -21.35 16.69
C ASN A 321 -9.75 -20.50 15.74
N VAL A 322 -10.99 -20.93 15.52
CA VAL A 322 -11.93 -20.25 14.63
C VAL A 322 -12.21 -18.82 15.09
N ASP A 323 -12.02 -18.56 16.39
CA ASP A 323 -12.17 -17.24 17.03
C ASP A 323 -10.93 -16.34 16.94
N ASP A 324 -9.76 -16.86 16.53
CA ASP A 324 -8.54 -16.07 16.25
C ASP A 324 -8.58 -15.43 14.84
N GLU A 325 -9.76 -14.94 14.48
CA GLU A 325 -10.23 -14.65 13.12
C GLU A 325 -9.29 -13.78 12.26
N TRP A 326 -8.57 -12.83 12.85
CA TRP A 326 -7.87 -11.81 12.06
C TRP A 326 -6.64 -12.35 11.31
N ARG A 327 -5.93 -13.35 11.86
CA ARG A 327 -4.73 -13.94 11.20
C ARG A 327 -5.11 -14.90 10.08
N PHE A 328 -6.27 -15.54 10.20
CA PHE A 328 -6.81 -16.48 9.21
C PHE A 328 -7.64 -15.78 8.11
N ARG A 329 -7.94 -14.49 8.28
CA ARG A 329 -8.58 -13.65 7.26
C ARG A 329 -7.64 -13.15 6.16
N PHE A 330 -6.32 -13.16 6.38
CA PHE A 330 -5.37 -12.76 5.35
C PHE A 330 -5.11 -13.92 4.39
N ARG A 331 -5.51 -13.75 3.14
CA ARG A 331 -5.19 -14.70 2.07
C ARG A 331 -3.70 -14.60 1.75
N ASN A 332 -3.05 -15.75 1.64
CA ASN A 332 -1.70 -15.82 1.13
C ASN A 332 -1.74 -15.46 -0.36
N VAL A 333 -1.11 -14.34 -0.71
CA VAL A 333 -1.04 -13.87 -2.09
C VAL A 333 0.40 -13.73 -2.54
N LEU A 334 0.66 -14.00 -3.82
CA LEU A 334 1.95 -13.82 -4.47
C LEU A 334 1.85 -12.70 -5.50
N PRO A 335 2.25 -11.46 -5.16
CA PRO A 335 2.29 -10.35 -6.10
C PRO A 335 3.20 -10.64 -7.29
N PHE A 336 2.73 -10.29 -8.48
CA PHE A 336 3.52 -10.46 -9.71
C PHE A 336 3.57 -9.22 -10.60
N ASP A 337 2.59 -8.32 -10.54
CA ASP A 337 2.57 -7.08 -11.35
C ASP A 337 2.13 -5.89 -10.49
N PHE A 338 3.03 -4.94 -10.25
CA PHE A 338 2.75 -3.72 -9.48
C PHE A 338 2.46 -2.55 -10.41
N PHE A 339 1.47 -1.74 -10.04
CA PHE A 339 1.24 -0.45 -10.70
C PHE A 339 1.34 0.72 -9.73
N VAL A 340 1.18 0.48 -8.42
CA VAL A 340 1.60 1.38 -7.34
C VAL A 340 2.14 0.54 -6.18
N PRO A 341 2.94 1.11 -5.26
CA PRO A 341 3.48 0.35 -4.13
C PRO A 341 2.42 -0.37 -3.28
N GLU A 342 1.19 0.16 -3.24
CA GLU A 342 0.08 -0.36 -2.43
C GLU A 342 -0.92 -1.23 -3.21
N ALA A 343 -0.72 -1.48 -4.51
CA ALA A 343 -1.67 -2.24 -5.30
C ALA A 343 -1.03 -3.01 -6.46
N CYS A 344 -1.43 -4.28 -6.60
CA CYS A 344 -0.82 -5.22 -7.53
C CYS A 344 -1.79 -6.30 -8.01
N MET A 345 -1.42 -6.97 -9.09
CA MET A 345 -1.96 -8.28 -9.43
C MET A 345 -1.17 -9.38 -8.73
N CYS A 346 -1.87 -10.42 -8.31
CA CYS A 346 -1.31 -11.50 -7.52
C CYS A 346 -1.94 -12.86 -7.83
N PHE A 347 -1.23 -13.93 -7.51
CA PHE A 347 -1.79 -15.28 -7.42
C PHE A 347 -2.32 -15.51 -6.00
N LEU A 348 -3.46 -16.21 -5.88
CA LEU A 348 -3.93 -16.70 -4.59
C LEU A 348 -3.31 -18.07 -4.31
N GLN A 349 -2.86 -18.32 -3.09
CA GLN A 349 -2.48 -19.66 -2.64
C GLN A 349 -3.66 -20.33 -1.92
N GLU A 350 -4.09 -21.47 -2.45
CA GLU A 350 -5.07 -22.37 -1.84
C GLU A 350 -4.37 -23.24 -0.78
N GLY A 351 -4.72 -23.04 0.49
CA GLY A 351 -4.15 -23.75 1.64
C GLY A 351 -4.43 -23.04 2.95
N VAL A 352 -4.31 -23.74 4.08
CA VAL A 352 -4.37 -23.10 5.41
C VAL A 352 -3.06 -22.33 5.61
N ALA A 353 -3.13 -21.10 6.14
CA ALA A 353 -1.93 -20.35 6.52
C ALA A 353 -0.97 -21.29 7.28
N GLY A 354 0.33 -21.28 6.99
CA GLY A 354 1.32 -22.07 7.73
C GLY A 354 1.90 -23.34 7.12
N ASP A 355 1.43 -23.79 5.98
CA ASP A 355 1.92 -25.01 5.35
C ASP A 355 3.13 -24.84 4.40
N GLY A 356 3.81 -23.69 4.40
CA GLY A 356 5.01 -23.57 3.57
C GLY A 356 4.74 -23.28 2.08
N GLY A 357 3.49 -23.04 1.67
CA GLY A 357 3.16 -22.58 0.31
C GLY A 357 2.09 -23.42 -0.37
N GLY A 358 0.82 -23.21 -0.02
CA GLY A 358 -0.33 -23.84 -0.70
C GLY A 358 -0.33 -23.69 -2.23
N LYS A 359 -1.05 -24.60 -2.91
CA LYS A 359 -1.15 -24.65 -4.38
C LYS A 359 -1.73 -23.34 -4.91
N GLN A 360 -1.18 -22.78 -5.97
CA GLN A 360 -1.72 -21.54 -6.52
C GLN A 360 -3.03 -21.79 -7.27
N ALA A 361 -3.99 -20.90 -7.05
CA ALA A 361 -5.18 -20.81 -7.88
C ALA A 361 -4.77 -20.50 -9.33
N ASP A 362 -5.51 -21.06 -10.28
CA ASP A 362 -5.22 -20.87 -11.70
C ASP A 362 -5.79 -19.56 -12.28
N PHE A 363 -6.26 -18.67 -11.41
CA PHE A 363 -6.73 -17.33 -11.75
C PHE A 363 -5.92 -16.27 -11.00
N VAL A 364 -5.88 -15.06 -11.55
CA VAL A 364 -5.23 -13.90 -10.92
C VAL A 364 -6.23 -13.06 -10.14
N ALA A 365 -5.75 -12.36 -9.12
CA ALA A 365 -6.54 -11.47 -8.29
C ALA A 365 -5.88 -10.10 -8.18
N PHE A 366 -6.69 -9.06 -8.02
CA PHE A 366 -6.24 -7.72 -7.71
C PHE A 366 -6.15 -7.55 -6.19
N HIS A 367 -4.99 -7.15 -5.68
CA HIS A 367 -4.79 -6.89 -4.26
C HIS A 367 -4.44 -5.42 -4.01
N ARG A 368 -5.19 -4.79 -3.10
CA ARG A 368 -4.85 -3.50 -2.51
C ARG A 368 -4.42 -3.71 -1.07
N PHE A 369 -3.16 -3.46 -0.79
CA PHE A 369 -2.55 -3.72 0.52
C PHE A 369 -3.29 -2.99 1.63
N GLY A 370 -3.59 -3.72 2.71
CA GLY A 370 -4.32 -3.19 3.87
C GLY A 370 -5.81 -2.97 3.66
N MET A 371 -6.35 -3.27 2.47
CA MET A 371 -7.77 -3.11 2.14
C MET A 371 -8.42 -4.46 1.81
N ALA A 372 -8.29 -4.92 0.57
CA ALA A 372 -9.04 -6.06 0.06
C ALA A 372 -8.28 -6.80 -1.05
N VAL A 373 -8.76 -8.01 -1.34
CA VAL A 373 -8.36 -8.83 -2.48
C VAL A 373 -9.62 -9.10 -3.31
N HIS A 374 -9.59 -8.72 -4.59
CA HIS A 374 -10.67 -8.92 -5.54
C HIS A 374 -10.26 -10.02 -6.52
N GLY A 375 -11.01 -11.12 -6.54
CA GLY A 375 -10.78 -12.19 -7.51
C GLY A 375 -11.21 -11.76 -8.91
N THR A 376 -10.42 -12.14 -9.91
CA THR A 376 -10.87 -12.09 -11.31
C THR A 376 -11.28 -13.51 -11.76
N ARG A 377 -11.98 -13.62 -12.89
CA ARG A 377 -12.24 -14.93 -13.53
C ARG A 377 -11.11 -15.39 -14.46
N TYR A 378 -10.03 -14.63 -14.55
CA TYR A 378 -9.04 -14.77 -15.61
C TYR A 378 -7.79 -15.52 -15.16
N THR A 379 -7.32 -16.40 -16.03
CA THR A 379 -6.00 -17.01 -15.95
C THR A 379 -4.89 -15.97 -16.15
N PHE A 380 -3.65 -16.33 -15.84
CA PHE A 380 -2.51 -15.47 -16.09
C PHE A 380 -2.32 -15.17 -17.59
N VAL A 381 -2.57 -16.14 -18.47
CA VAL A 381 -2.50 -15.92 -19.92
C VAL A 381 -3.54 -14.89 -20.37
N GLU A 382 -4.78 -15.05 -19.91
CA GLU A 382 -5.87 -14.11 -20.20
C GLU A 382 -5.63 -12.71 -19.65
N TYR A 383 -4.96 -12.62 -18.49
CA TYR A 383 -4.50 -11.35 -17.93
C TYR A 383 -3.48 -10.67 -18.84
N VAL A 384 -2.45 -11.38 -19.29
CA VAL A 384 -1.39 -10.83 -20.15
C VAL A 384 -1.97 -10.30 -21.47
N GLU A 385 -2.95 -10.99 -22.05
CA GLU A 385 -3.64 -10.53 -23.26
C GLU A 385 -4.37 -9.20 -23.06
N ARG A 386 -4.97 -9.01 -21.88
CA ARG A 386 -5.65 -7.76 -21.52
C ARG A 386 -4.66 -6.67 -21.19
N LEU A 387 -3.55 -6.99 -20.52
CA LEU A 387 -2.45 -6.07 -20.25
C LEU A 387 -1.89 -5.48 -21.56
N LEU A 388 -1.69 -6.32 -22.58
CA LEU A 388 -1.21 -5.87 -23.89
C LEU A 388 -2.17 -4.90 -24.59
N LYS A 389 -3.47 -4.99 -24.27
CA LYS A 389 -4.51 -4.14 -24.84
C LYS A 389 -4.79 -2.91 -23.99
N SER A 390 -4.53 -2.96 -22.67
CA SER A 390 -4.67 -1.81 -21.76
C SER A 390 -3.44 -0.90 -21.78
N TYR A 391 -2.32 -1.37 -22.32
CA TYR A 391 -1.04 -0.66 -22.29
C TYR A 391 -0.56 -0.34 -20.87
N GLY A 392 -1.08 -1.03 -19.85
CA GLY A 392 -0.78 -0.73 -18.45
C GLY A 392 -1.50 0.49 -17.88
N PHE A 393 -2.55 1.00 -18.53
CA PHE A 393 -3.28 2.19 -18.08
C PHE A 393 -3.67 2.13 -16.59
N PHE A 394 -3.45 3.21 -15.85
CA PHE A 394 -3.66 3.22 -14.41
C PHE A 394 -5.04 2.67 -13.97
N TYR A 395 -5.04 1.72 -13.03
CA TYR A 395 -6.24 1.02 -12.52
C TYR A 395 -7.05 0.19 -13.53
N TRP A 396 -6.54 -0.10 -14.73
CA TRP A 396 -7.27 -0.94 -15.70
C TRP A 396 -7.65 -2.32 -15.14
N MET A 397 -6.87 -2.86 -14.21
CA MET A 397 -7.12 -4.16 -13.58
C MET A 397 -8.40 -4.19 -12.73
N GLU A 398 -8.84 -3.05 -12.18
CA GLU A 398 -10.11 -2.98 -11.45
C GLU A 398 -11.29 -3.27 -12.38
N ALA A 399 -11.17 -3.00 -13.68
CA ALA A 399 -12.21 -3.32 -14.64
C ALA A 399 -12.48 -4.83 -14.72
N LEU A 400 -11.47 -5.67 -14.40
CA LEU A 400 -11.58 -7.14 -14.40
C LEU A 400 -12.28 -7.70 -13.16
N CYS A 401 -12.55 -6.86 -12.15
CA CYS A 401 -13.06 -7.28 -10.86
C CYS A 401 -14.58 -7.06 -10.78
N GLY A 402 -15.32 -8.11 -10.38
CA GLY A 402 -16.76 -7.99 -10.17
C GLY A 402 -17.07 -7.03 -9.01
N GLY A 403 -18.04 -6.14 -9.21
CA GLY A 403 -18.42 -5.12 -8.24
C GLY A 403 -17.60 -3.82 -8.31
N CYS A 404 -16.62 -3.73 -9.22
CA CYS A 404 -15.82 -2.52 -9.46
C CYS A 404 -16.25 -1.74 -10.71
N GLU A 405 -17.30 -2.18 -11.42
CA GLU A 405 -17.70 -1.65 -12.73
C GLU A 405 -18.12 -0.18 -12.71
N GLY A 406 -18.59 0.31 -11.55
CA GLY A 406 -18.99 1.69 -11.32
C GLY A 406 -17.94 2.54 -10.60
N SER A 407 -16.70 2.05 -10.43
CA SER A 407 -15.65 2.87 -9.83
C SER A 407 -15.25 4.01 -10.77
N HIS A 408 -14.93 5.17 -10.21
CA HIS A 408 -14.44 6.32 -10.98
C HIS A 408 -13.26 5.93 -11.87
N GLN A 409 -12.36 5.08 -11.35
CA GLN A 409 -11.18 4.60 -12.03
C GLN A 409 -11.52 3.75 -13.26
N VAL A 410 -12.49 2.85 -13.16
CA VAL A 410 -12.94 2.01 -14.28
C VAL A 410 -13.65 2.84 -15.34
N GLU A 411 -14.48 3.80 -14.92
CA GLU A 411 -15.12 4.73 -15.85
C GLU A 411 -14.10 5.59 -16.60
N GLU A 412 -13.10 6.14 -15.90
CA GLU A 412 -12.04 6.93 -16.49
C GLU A 412 -11.20 6.10 -17.47
N PHE A 413 -10.81 4.88 -17.08
CA PHE A 413 -10.15 3.92 -17.96
C PHE A 413 -10.95 3.69 -19.25
N ARG A 414 -12.24 3.36 -19.15
CA ARG A 414 -13.09 3.10 -20.34
C ARG A 414 -13.21 4.33 -21.25
N LYS A 415 -13.47 5.50 -20.66
CA LYS A 415 -13.58 6.78 -21.40
C LYS A 415 -12.29 7.11 -22.15
N VAL A 416 -11.13 6.96 -21.50
CA VAL A 416 -9.84 7.32 -22.09
C VAL A 416 -9.37 6.27 -23.11
N MET A 417 -9.61 4.98 -22.84
CA MET A 417 -9.28 3.89 -23.76
C MET A 417 -9.94 4.06 -25.14
N GLY A 418 -11.23 4.40 -25.16
CA GLY A 418 -11.97 4.62 -26.40
C GLY A 418 -11.42 5.80 -27.22
N GLY A 419 -10.95 6.86 -26.56
CA GLY A 419 -10.43 8.07 -27.19
C GLY A 419 -8.97 7.96 -27.68
N ILE A 420 -8.11 7.22 -26.98
CA ILE A 420 -6.70 7.08 -27.35
C ILE A 420 -6.49 5.93 -28.36
N TYR A 421 -7.31 4.86 -28.31
CA TYR A 421 -6.96 3.59 -28.97
C TYR A 421 -7.99 3.02 -29.95
N GLY A 422 -9.10 3.71 -30.23
CA GLY A 422 -10.04 3.33 -31.29
C GLY A 422 -10.95 2.13 -30.95
N GLY A 423 -11.96 2.37 -30.11
CA GLY A 423 -13.31 1.79 -30.22
C GLY A 423 -13.60 0.34 -29.80
N ASP A 424 -12.79 -0.67 -30.14
CA ASP A 424 -13.39 -2.02 -30.35
C ASP A 424 -13.05 -3.12 -29.32
N ASN A 425 -12.72 -2.80 -28.07
CA ASN A 425 -12.25 -3.86 -27.13
C ASN A 425 -12.76 -3.76 -25.68
N GLU A 426 -13.85 -3.04 -25.37
CA GLU A 426 -14.31 -2.95 -23.97
C GLU A 426 -14.72 -4.30 -23.35
N GLU A 427 -15.34 -5.20 -24.14
CA GLU A 427 -15.85 -6.48 -23.64
C GLU A 427 -14.77 -7.39 -23.05
N ILE A 428 -13.53 -7.25 -23.52
CA ILE A 428 -12.43 -8.09 -23.00
C ILE A 428 -12.14 -7.76 -21.54
N PHE A 429 -12.45 -6.54 -21.09
CA PHE A 429 -12.17 -6.08 -19.74
C PHE A 429 -13.35 -6.30 -18.79
N CYS A 430 -14.41 -6.99 -19.20
CA CYS A 430 -15.56 -7.25 -18.33
C CYS A 430 -15.26 -8.31 -17.26
N PRO A 431 -15.73 -8.15 -16.00
CA PRO A 431 -15.53 -9.13 -14.94
C PRO A 431 -16.05 -10.54 -15.22
#